data_AF-A0A3R7Y434-F1
#
_entry.id   AF-A0A3R7Y434-F1
#
_cell.length_a   1.000
_cell.length_b   1.000
_cell.length_c   1.000
_cell.angle_alpha   90.00
_cell.angle_beta   90.00
_cell.angle_gamma   90.00
#
_symmetry.space_group_name_H-M   'P 1'
#
loop_
_entity.id
_entity.type
_entity.pdbx_description
1 polymer ?
#
loop_
_entity_poly.entity_id
_entity_poly.type
_entity_poly.pdbx_seq_one_letter_code
_entity_poly.pdbx_strand_id
1 'polypeptide(L)'
;MGRATMRRAAVALLVIGLLSLPALANSGGPPYLNSNGDPTAEYGCNCHNNGQISERAVIMVTGVPIQYTPGEEYPLVIKVADAHVLAGDEGNTHAGFLMTSGEAGSFTWGDDQEIRIAEDSEKDVSHSDTSDNGIWALTWISPTEDEGAVHFWIAGNAVNGDGAPGDDDYWNMLSFTVNAPGTLAEDDSSATLETRTVSVGAYDALFLIEESPEKEEEERQMRIAEAVFSNGNQLYWASLVALIIGAVFQREILERRYDEGPEPLATELAYPEGIRRIIASIFALGVAITWTADGVNWFLTGTAYFCAAWAAYGVYRTILAARAPVKPKDML
;
A
#
# COMPACT_ATOMS: atom_id res chain seq x y z
N MET A 1 1.63 12.03 63.67
CA MET A 1 2.85 11.48 63.06
C MET A 1 4.06 11.95 63.84
N GLY A 2 4.96 11.05 64.27
CA GLY A 2 6.15 11.44 65.04
C GLY A 2 7.12 12.27 64.19
N ARG A 3 7.80 13.26 64.79
CA ARG A 3 8.81 14.11 64.12
C ARG A 3 9.84 13.31 63.30
N ALA A 4 10.20 12.11 63.77
CA ALA A 4 11.11 11.21 63.06
C ALA A 4 10.52 10.64 61.76
N THR A 5 9.24 10.27 61.76
CA THR A 5 8.52 9.76 60.59
C THR A 5 8.36 10.87 59.54
N MET A 6 8.07 12.09 59.98
CA MET A 6 7.95 13.26 59.10
C MET A 6 9.30 13.63 58.44
N ARG A 7 10.40 13.52 59.17
CA ARG A 7 11.75 13.77 58.65
C ARG A 7 12.20 12.71 57.64
N ARG A 8 11.87 11.44 57.89
CA ARG A 8 12.14 10.33 56.95
C ARG A 8 11.31 10.45 55.67
N ALA A 9 10.03 10.82 55.78
CA ALA A 9 9.18 11.07 54.63
C ALA A 9 9.69 12.26 53.79
N ALA A 10 10.14 13.34 54.42
CA ALA A 10 10.71 14.49 53.72
C ALA A 10 12.00 14.15 52.98
N VAL A 11 12.89 13.36 53.58
CA VAL A 11 14.13 12.90 52.91
C VAL A 11 13.80 11.95 51.77
N ALA A 12 12.84 11.04 51.93
CA ALA A 12 12.41 10.15 50.85
C ALA A 12 11.81 10.92 49.68
N LEU A 13 10.96 11.91 49.94
CA LEU A 13 10.40 12.79 48.90
C LEU A 13 11.48 13.64 48.21
N LEU A 14 12.47 14.13 48.96
CA LEU A 14 13.61 14.86 48.40
C LEU A 14 14.47 13.97 47.50
N VAL A 15 14.75 12.73 47.93
CA VAL A 15 15.52 11.76 47.14
C VAL A 15 14.75 11.32 45.90
N ILE A 16 13.44 11.06 46.01
CA ILE A 16 12.57 10.79 44.85
C ILE A 16 12.56 11.99 43.89
N GLY A 17 12.43 13.21 44.42
CA GLY A 17 12.47 14.44 43.63
C GLY A 17 13.81 14.68 42.93
N LEU A 18 14.93 14.38 43.60
CA LEU A 18 16.28 14.47 43.03
C LEU A 18 16.53 13.38 41.98
N LEU A 19 15.96 12.19 42.16
CA LEU A 19 16.05 11.07 41.20
C LEU A 19 15.13 11.25 39.99
N SER A 20 14.11 12.11 40.06
CA SER A 20 13.22 12.45 38.94
C SER A 20 13.71 13.61 38.06
N LEU A 21 14.77 14.33 38.46
CA LEU A 21 15.36 15.42 37.66
C LEU A 21 15.93 14.99 36.29
N PRO A 22 16.48 13.78 36.08
CA PRO A 22 16.93 13.36 34.77
C PRO A 22 15.79 13.02 33.79
N ALA A 23 14.52 13.04 34.24
CA ALA A 23 13.36 12.68 33.42
C ALA A 23 12.63 13.89 32.81
N LEU A 24 13.23 15.08 32.86
CA LEU A 24 12.78 16.19 32.01
C LEU A 24 13.38 15.97 30.62
N ALA A 25 12.68 15.23 29.76
CA ALA A 25 13.01 15.19 28.35
C ALA A 25 12.87 16.61 27.78
N ASN A 26 13.95 17.13 27.22
CA ASN A 26 13.94 18.37 26.48
C ASN A 26 13.32 18.06 25.12
N SER A 27 12.04 18.40 24.92
CA SER A 27 11.39 18.25 23.61
C SER A 27 11.99 19.19 22.56
N GLY A 28 12.84 20.13 22.99
CA GLY A 28 13.64 21.01 22.15
C GLY A 28 14.54 20.32 21.13
N GLY A 29 14.61 19.00 21.03
CA GLY A 29 15.56 18.30 20.15
C GLY A 29 16.99 18.26 20.71
N PRO A 30 17.88 17.44 20.12
CA PRO A 30 19.15 17.13 20.75
C PRO A 30 20.14 18.33 20.75
N PRO A 31 21.04 18.38 21.73
CA PRO A 31 22.20 19.27 21.71
C PRO A 31 23.26 18.77 20.71
N TYR A 32 24.26 19.63 20.45
CA TYR A 32 25.42 19.31 19.61
C TYR A 32 26.14 18.04 20.06
N LEU A 33 26.30 17.83 21.36
CA LEU A 33 26.99 16.66 21.92
C LEU A 33 26.00 15.65 22.51
N ASN A 34 26.22 14.37 22.23
CA ASN A 34 25.46 13.28 22.83
C ASN A 34 25.93 13.00 24.28
N SER A 35 25.33 11.99 24.92
CA SER A 35 25.64 11.66 26.32
C SER A 35 27.09 11.19 26.58
N ASN A 36 27.83 10.81 25.53
CA ASN A 36 29.24 10.45 25.60
C ASN A 36 30.18 11.65 25.39
N GLY A 37 29.64 12.81 25.02
CA GLY A 37 30.43 14.00 24.67
C GLY A 37 30.91 14.04 23.22
N ASP A 38 30.34 13.19 22.34
CA ASP A 38 30.65 13.15 20.91
C ASP A 38 29.57 13.92 20.10
N PRO A 39 29.89 14.47 18.91
CA PRO A 39 28.91 15.16 18.08
C PRO A 39 27.69 14.27 17.73
N THR A 40 26.48 14.70 18.10
CA THR A 40 25.24 13.94 17.91
C THR A 40 24.97 13.64 16.44
N ALA A 41 25.28 14.54 15.52
CA ALA A 41 25.06 14.33 14.07
C ALA A 41 25.90 13.15 13.52
N GLU A 42 27.09 12.95 14.08
CA GLU A 42 28.09 12.00 13.58
C GLU A 42 28.10 10.68 14.36
N TYR A 43 27.71 10.72 15.64
CA TYR A 43 27.73 9.57 16.56
C TYR A 43 26.35 9.13 17.03
N GLY A 44 25.32 9.90 16.68
CA GLY A 44 23.92 9.53 16.82
C GLY A 44 23.31 9.78 18.20
N CYS A 45 22.02 9.47 18.28
CA CYS A 45 21.15 9.72 19.42
C CYS A 45 21.22 8.57 20.43
N ASN A 46 22.39 8.38 21.04
CA ASN A 46 22.73 7.20 21.83
C ASN A 46 21.90 6.96 23.11
N CYS A 47 21.05 7.90 23.51
CA CYS A 47 20.07 7.71 24.60
C CYS A 47 18.88 6.84 24.18
N HIS A 48 18.61 6.71 22.88
CA HIS A 48 17.47 5.98 22.33
C HIS A 48 17.88 4.58 21.85
N ASN A 49 16.94 3.62 21.89
CA ASN A 49 17.13 2.22 21.47
C ASN A 49 18.40 1.57 22.07
N ASN A 50 18.66 1.78 23.36
CA ASN A 50 19.88 1.30 24.04
C ASN A 50 21.19 1.70 23.33
N GLY A 51 21.18 2.86 22.65
CA GLY A 51 22.31 3.35 21.86
C GLY A 51 22.62 2.53 20.61
N GLN A 52 21.68 1.68 20.16
CA GLN A 52 21.82 0.92 18.93
C GLN A 52 21.14 1.64 17.76
N ILE A 53 21.84 1.70 16.64
CA ILE A 53 21.28 2.18 15.37
C ILE A 53 20.21 1.21 14.86
N SER A 54 19.18 1.72 14.18
CA SER A 54 18.08 0.91 13.64
C SER A 54 17.64 1.40 12.26
N GLU A 55 17.57 0.48 11.30
CA GLU A 55 17.03 0.74 9.95
C GLU A 55 15.53 1.06 9.97
N ARG A 56 14.84 0.83 11.10
CA ARG A 56 13.45 1.22 11.31
C ARG A 56 13.28 2.74 11.31
N ALA A 57 14.30 3.50 11.71
CA ALA A 57 14.31 4.94 11.48
C ALA A 57 14.84 5.21 10.07
N VAL A 58 13.95 5.68 9.21
CA VAL A 58 14.24 6.05 7.81
C VAL A 58 14.50 7.56 7.78
N ILE A 59 15.63 7.96 7.19
CA ILE A 59 16.01 9.37 7.01
C ILE A 59 16.16 9.62 5.52
N MET A 60 15.54 10.68 5.02
CA MET A 60 15.63 11.11 3.62
C MET A 60 15.87 12.61 3.57
N VAL A 61 16.77 13.05 2.69
CA VAL A 61 17.01 14.45 2.37
C VAL A 61 16.85 14.64 0.87
N THR A 62 15.82 15.39 0.47
CA THR A 62 15.58 15.76 -0.93
C THR A 62 16.15 17.16 -1.21
N GLY A 63 16.41 17.48 -2.48
CA GLY A 63 16.96 18.78 -2.85
C GLY A 63 18.49 18.89 -2.72
N VAL A 64 19.19 17.79 -2.44
CA VAL A 64 20.65 17.77 -2.26
C VAL A 64 21.36 18.02 -3.59
N PRO A 65 22.16 19.08 -3.76
CA PRO A 65 22.89 19.30 -5.00
C PRO A 65 24.07 18.31 -5.15
N ILE A 66 24.44 17.97 -6.39
CA ILE A 66 25.63 17.14 -6.66
C ILE A 66 26.92 17.93 -6.44
N GLN A 67 26.95 19.19 -6.86
CA GLN A 67 28.00 20.17 -6.57
C GLN A 67 27.34 21.50 -6.20
N TYR A 68 28.00 22.31 -5.40
CA TYR A 68 27.49 23.65 -5.09
C TYR A 68 28.08 24.73 -6.01
N THR A 69 27.37 25.85 -6.10
CA THR A 69 27.84 27.11 -6.67
C THR A 69 28.01 28.09 -5.50
N PRO A 70 29.14 28.78 -5.35
CA PRO A 70 29.38 29.59 -4.16
C PRO A 70 28.30 30.65 -3.91
N GLY A 71 27.78 30.70 -2.69
CA GLY A 71 26.71 31.60 -2.26
C GLY A 71 25.31 31.27 -2.78
N GLU A 72 25.13 30.15 -3.49
CA GLU A 72 23.82 29.70 -3.96
C GLU A 72 22.99 29.09 -2.83
N GLU A 73 21.68 29.26 -2.93
CA GLU A 73 20.68 28.74 -2.01
C GLU A 73 20.08 27.42 -2.53
N TYR A 74 20.13 26.38 -1.70
CA TYR A 74 19.61 25.05 -2.02
C TYR A 74 18.46 24.70 -1.06
N PRO A 75 17.20 24.69 -1.52
CA PRO A 75 16.09 24.19 -0.75
C PRO A 75 16.26 22.69 -0.49
N LEU A 76 16.25 22.31 0.79
CA LEU A 76 16.33 20.93 1.26
C LEU A 76 15.04 20.57 2.00
N VAL A 77 14.59 19.33 1.84
CA VAL A 77 13.53 18.76 2.68
C VAL A 77 14.04 17.53 3.39
N ILE A 78 14.01 17.57 4.72
CA ILE A 78 14.33 16.44 5.59
C ILE A 78 13.04 15.71 5.91
N LYS A 79 13.05 14.38 5.73
CA LYS A 79 12.01 13.47 6.21
C LYS A 79 12.64 12.43 7.13
N VAL A 80 12.09 12.28 8.33
CA VAL A 80 12.40 11.18 9.24
C VAL A 80 11.10 10.46 9.58
N ALA A 81 11.08 9.13 9.50
CA ALA A 81 9.89 8.34 9.85
C ALA A 81 10.24 6.90 10.24
N ASP A 82 9.30 6.24 10.92
CA ASP A 82 9.34 4.79 11.12
C ASP A 82 9.03 4.06 9.80
N ALA A 83 9.85 3.07 9.45
CA ALA A 83 9.67 2.22 8.27
C ALA A 83 8.28 1.55 8.23
N HIS A 84 7.71 1.18 9.39
CA HIS A 84 6.36 0.62 9.46
C HIS A 84 5.29 1.66 9.13
N VAL A 85 5.41 2.88 9.66
CA VAL A 85 4.48 3.97 9.36
C VAL A 85 4.53 4.31 7.87
N LEU A 86 5.73 4.32 7.28
CA LEU A 86 5.87 4.50 5.84
C LEU A 86 5.18 3.38 5.05
N ALA A 87 5.28 2.12 5.51
CA ALA A 87 4.60 0.97 4.89
C ALA A 87 3.08 0.90 5.14
N GLY A 88 2.51 1.84 5.91
CA GLY A 88 1.09 1.83 6.28
C GLY A 88 0.73 0.92 7.47
N ASP A 89 1.73 0.46 8.22
CA ASP A 89 1.58 -0.32 9.45
C ASP A 89 1.65 0.57 10.70
N GLU A 90 1.31 -0.01 11.85
CA GLU A 90 1.48 0.62 13.17
C GLU A 90 2.97 0.81 13.51
N GLY A 91 3.35 2.01 13.94
CA GLY A 91 4.73 2.32 14.33
C GLY A 91 4.85 3.68 15.02
N ASN A 92 6.09 4.15 15.16
CA ASN A 92 6.37 5.44 15.80
C ASN A 92 5.95 6.61 14.91
N THR A 93 5.06 7.45 15.44
CA THR A 93 4.43 8.55 14.69
C THR A 93 5.10 9.90 14.90
N HIS A 94 6.08 10.00 15.79
CA HIS A 94 6.79 11.25 16.04
C HIS A 94 8.22 11.14 15.57
N ALA A 95 8.82 12.25 15.18
CA ALA A 95 10.20 12.27 14.71
C ALA A 95 10.97 13.50 15.16
N GLY A 96 12.29 13.38 15.09
CA GLY A 96 13.24 14.46 15.32
C GLY A 96 14.49 14.28 14.47
N PHE A 97 15.25 15.36 14.31
CA PHE A 97 16.54 15.35 13.62
C PHE A 97 17.54 16.33 14.23
N LEU A 98 18.82 16.12 13.93
CA LEU A 98 19.89 17.11 14.01
C LEU A 98 20.84 16.93 12.82
N MET A 99 21.20 18.02 12.17
CA MET A 99 22.06 18.03 10.99
C MET A 99 23.19 19.07 11.11
N THR A 100 24.38 18.69 10.63
CA THR A 100 25.55 19.57 10.49
C THR A 100 26.12 19.50 9.08
N SER A 101 26.70 20.61 8.61
CA SER A 101 27.52 20.71 7.40
C SER A 101 29.02 20.86 7.72
N GLY A 102 29.43 20.63 8.97
CA GLY A 102 30.81 20.90 9.41
C GLY A 102 31.16 22.38 9.35
N GLU A 103 30.21 23.26 9.68
CA GLU A 103 30.30 24.72 9.62
C GLU A 103 30.39 25.35 8.21
N ALA A 104 30.33 24.54 7.15
CA ALA A 104 30.38 25.02 5.77
C ALA A 104 29.02 25.56 5.31
N GLY A 105 28.99 26.84 4.96
CA GLY A 105 27.77 27.56 4.60
C GLY A 105 26.90 27.90 5.82
N SER A 106 25.61 28.09 5.58
CA SER A 106 24.63 28.36 6.63
C SER A 106 23.26 27.78 6.28
N PHE A 107 22.41 27.63 7.29
CA PHE A 107 21.03 27.17 7.12
C PHE A 107 20.05 28.30 7.43
N THR A 108 18.96 28.36 6.67
CA THR A 108 17.82 29.26 6.92
C THR A 108 16.52 28.47 6.77
N TRP A 109 15.45 28.91 7.44
CA TRP A 109 14.14 28.23 7.41
C TRP A 109 13.01 29.23 7.67
N GLY A 110 11.78 28.81 7.41
CA GLY A 110 10.58 29.57 7.74
C GLY A 110 10.19 29.41 9.21
N ASP A 111 9.51 30.43 9.77
CA ASP A 111 9.05 30.42 11.17
C ASP A 111 8.07 29.26 11.49
N ASP A 112 7.46 28.65 10.48
CA ASP A 112 6.49 27.56 10.58
C ASP A 112 7.14 26.16 10.61
N GLN A 113 8.46 26.07 10.50
CA GLN A 113 9.15 24.79 10.35
C GLN A 113 9.48 24.10 11.68
N GLU A 114 9.32 24.77 12.83
CA GLU A 114 9.73 24.21 14.13
C GLU A 114 11.19 23.72 14.11
N ILE A 115 12.08 24.56 13.57
CA ILE A 115 13.53 24.36 13.50
C ILE A 115 14.23 25.41 14.37
N ARG A 116 15.34 25.02 14.97
CA ARG A 116 16.25 25.90 15.71
C ARG A 116 17.71 25.55 15.42
N ILE A 117 18.60 26.41 15.88
CA ILE A 117 20.02 26.06 16.05
C ILE A 117 20.14 25.05 17.20
N ALA A 118 20.93 23.99 17.00
CA ALA A 118 21.21 22.97 18.01
C ALA A 118 21.86 23.60 19.24
N GLU A 119 21.56 23.05 20.41
CA GLU A 119 22.07 23.62 21.67
C GLU A 119 23.57 23.37 21.73
N ASP A 120 24.34 24.34 22.22
CA ASP A 120 25.80 24.33 22.22
C ASP A 120 26.46 24.28 20.82
N SER A 121 25.72 24.66 19.77
CA SER A 121 26.25 24.91 18.41
C SER A 121 25.89 26.32 17.94
N GLU A 122 26.63 26.83 16.95
CA GLU A 122 26.33 28.11 16.28
C GLU A 122 25.69 27.92 14.90
N LYS A 123 25.86 26.73 14.28
CA LYS A 123 25.53 26.51 12.87
C LYS A 123 24.77 25.21 12.59
N ASP A 124 24.70 24.29 13.54
CA ASP A 124 23.98 23.04 13.36
C ASP A 124 22.50 23.25 13.60
N VAL A 125 21.67 22.53 12.86
CA VAL A 125 20.21 22.69 12.91
C VAL A 125 19.55 21.46 13.51
N SER A 126 18.52 21.68 14.31
CA SER A 126 17.71 20.65 14.94
C SER A 126 16.24 21.07 14.91
N HIS A 127 15.34 20.11 15.00
CA HIS A 127 13.95 20.38 15.38
C HIS A 127 13.88 21.12 16.74
N SER A 128 12.87 21.98 16.91
CA SER A 128 12.54 22.67 18.17
C SER A 128 11.45 21.99 18.98
N ASP A 129 10.66 21.09 18.37
CA ASP A 129 9.73 20.21 19.06
C ASP A 129 9.55 18.91 18.26
N THR A 130 9.11 17.83 18.92
CA THR A 130 8.85 16.56 18.23
C THR A 130 7.78 16.75 17.15
N SER A 131 8.04 16.25 15.95
CA SER A 131 7.14 16.43 14.80
C SER A 131 6.26 15.20 14.56
N ASP A 132 4.95 15.42 14.39
CA ASP A 132 3.97 14.37 14.06
C ASP A 132 4.08 13.86 12.62
N ASN A 133 4.70 14.63 11.73
CA ASN A 133 4.88 14.26 10.33
C ASN A 133 6.34 13.98 9.98
N GLY A 134 7.29 14.39 10.82
CA GLY A 134 8.72 14.24 10.60
C GLY A 134 9.24 14.91 9.34
N ILE A 135 8.64 16.01 8.91
CA ILE A 135 9.03 16.78 7.71
C ILE A 135 9.51 18.16 8.13
N TRP A 136 10.69 18.55 7.65
CA TRP A 136 11.26 19.88 7.85
C TRP A 136 11.83 20.41 6.54
N ALA A 137 11.40 21.61 6.15
CA ALA A 137 11.96 22.32 5.00
C ALA A 137 12.93 23.41 5.48
N LEU A 138 14.12 23.44 4.90
CA LEU A 138 15.14 24.44 5.17
C LEU A 138 15.94 24.72 3.91
N THR A 139 16.70 25.80 3.91
CA THR A 139 17.56 26.19 2.80
C THR A 139 19.00 26.15 3.28
N TRP A 140 19.85 25.41 2.57
CA TRP A 140 21.29 25.48 2.77
C TRP A 140 21.87 26.53 1.81
N ILE A 141 22.48 27.56 2.39
CA ILE A 141 23.23 28.57 1.65
C ILE A 141 24.68 28.11 1.65
N SER A 142 25.18 27.78 0.47
CA SER A 142 26.55 27.30 0.31
C SER A 142 27.59 28.38 0.68
N PRO A 143 28.85 28.00 1.00
CA PRO A 143 29.92 28.96 1.25
C PRO A 143 30.08 29.97 0.11
N THR A 144 30.45 31.22 0.41
CA THR A 144 30.66 32.26 -0.60
C THR A 144 31.94 32.07 -1.43
N GLU A 145 32.82 31.18 -0.99
CA GLU A 145 34.07 30.80 -1.66
C GLU A 145 34.14 29.27 -1.84
N ASP A 146 35.09 28.79 -2.64
CA ASP A 146 35.35 27.36 -2.77
C ASP A 146 36.13 26.85 -1.54
N GLU A 147 35.45 26.09 -0.68
CA GLU A 147 36.00 25.47 0.54
C GLU A 147 36.27 23.96 0.33
N GLY A 148 36.17 23.48 -0.92
CA GLY A 148 36.25 22.06 -1.23
C GLY A 148 34.91 21.34 -1.05
N ALA A 149 34.95 20.01 -0.98
CA ALA A 149 33.73 19.22 -0.82
C ALA A 149 33.12 19.43 0.58
N VAL A 150 31.81 19.61 0.65
CA VAL A 150 31.07 19.81 1.90
C VAL A 150 30.46 18.49 2.35
N HIS A 151 30.74 18.10 3.59
CA HIS A 151 30.24 16.87 4.18
C HIS A 151 29.08 17.19 5.12
N PHE A 152 27.98 16.46 4.95
CA PHE A 152 26.79 16.58 5.77
C PHE A 152 26.60 15.31 6.58
N TRP A 153 26.18 15.49 7.83
CA TRP A 153 25.78 14.42 8.72
C TRP A 153 24.45 14.78 9.35
N ILE A 154 23.56 13.79 9.41
CA ILE A 154 22.25 13.93 10.04
C ILE A 154 21.97 12.70 10.90
N ALA A 155 21.58 12.96 12.15
CA ALA A 155 20.97 11.97 13.02
C ALA A 155 19.46 12.20 13.03
N GLY A 156 18.68 11.14 12.89
CA GLY A 156 17.21 11.20 12.84
C GLY A 156 16.59 10.11 13.69
N ASN A 157 15.56 10.47 14.46
CA ASN A 157 14.85 9.57 15.36
C ASN A 157 13.38 9.45 14.93
N ALA A 158 12.84 8.23 15.00
CA ALA A 158 11.42 7.93 14.99
C ALA A 158 11.05 7.43 16.38
N VAL A 159 10.25 8.19 17.12
CA VAL A 159 9.99 8.00 18.56
C VAL A 159 8.51 7.76 18.86
N ASN A 160 8.24 7.07 19.97
CA ASN A 160 6.88 6.67 20.35
C ASN A 160 6.03 7.84 20.92
N GLY A 161 6.66 8.98 21.24
CA GLY A 161 6.00 10.17 21.79
C GLY A 161 5.66 10.10 23.28
N ASP A 162 6.23 9.17 24.05
CA ASP A 162 5.98 9.06 25.49
C ASP A 162 6.71 10.12 26.34
N GLY A 163 7.53 10.94 25.70
CA GLY A 163 8.28 12.04 26.31
C GLY A 163 9.50 11.57 27.10
N ALA A 164 10.03 10.37 26.86
CA ALA A 164 11.30 9.92 27.43
C ALA A 164 12.07 9.06 26.42
N PRO A 165 13.42 9.14 26.37
CA PRO A 165 14.19 8.24 25.54
C PRO A 165 14.02 6.79 26.02
N GLY A 166 13.63 5.90 25.11
CA GLY A 166 13.36 4.49 25.44
C GLY A 166 13.88 3.47 24.43
N ASP A 167 13.65 2.19 24.74
CA ASP A 167 14.02 1.04 23.88
C ASP A 167 13.21 1.02 22.58
N ASP A 168 12.02 1.62 22.59
CA ASP A 168 11.11 1.69 21.45
C ASP A 168 11.33 2.95 20.60
N ASP A 169 12.36 3.75 20.88
CA ASP A 169 12.70 4.92 20.07
C ASP A 169 13.84 4.63 19.11
N TYR A 170 13.52 4.51 17.82
CA TYR A 170 14.50 4.12 16.82
C TYR A 170 15.24 5.32 16.28
N TRP A 171 16.53 5.17 15.97
CA TRP A 171 17.32 6.22 15.34
C TRP A 171 18.29 5.67 14.32
N ASN A 172 18.66 6.52 13.37
CA ASN A 172 19.60 6.21 12.31
C ASN A 172 20.50 7.41 11.99
N MET A 173 21.50 7.22 11.13
CA MET A 173 22.36 8.29 10.65
C MET A 173 22.51 8.23 9.14
N LEU A 174 22.42 9.39 8.52
CA LEU A 174 22.73 9.58 7.11
C LEU A 174 23.89 10.55 6.98
N SER A 175 24.80 10.26 6.05
CA SER A 175 25.84 11.20 5.65
C SER A 175 25.89 11.28 4.13
N PHE A 176 26.22 12.45 3.62
CA PHE A 176 26.40 12.67 2.19
C PHE A 176 27.41 13.79 1.94
N THR A 177 27.81 13.93 0.69
CA THR A 177 28.79 14.93 0.28
C THR A 177 28.26 15.71 -0.91
N VAL A 178 28.44 17.02 -0.87
CA VAL A 178 28.23 17.94 -1.99
C VAL A 178 29.59 18.33 -2.52
N ASN A 179 29.83 18.11 -3.81
CA ASN A 179 31.14 18.34 -4.40
C ASN A 179 31.45 19.83 -4.57
N ALA A 180 32.74 20.16 -4.61
CA ALA A 180 33.23 21.50 -4.93
C ALA A 180 32.82 21.93 -6.35
N PRO A 181 32.77 23.24 -6.64
CA PRO A 181 32.50 23.75 -7.98
C PRO A 181 33.48 23.20 -9.02
N GLY A 182 32.98 22.80 -10.20
CA GLY A 182 33.84 22.38 -11.33
C GLY A 182 34.40 20.96 -11.22
N THR A 183 33.83 20.12 -10.35
CA THR A 183 34.21 18.71 -10.18
C THR A 183 33.57 17.77 -11.21
N LEU A 184 32.47 18.19 -11.85
CA LEU A 184 31.78 17.44 -12.90
C LEU A 184 32.35 17.77 -14.29
N ALA A 185 32.29 16.82 -15.24
CA ALA A 185 32.79 17.03 -16.60
C ALA A 185 31.79 17.84 -17.44
N GLU A 186 32.25 18.70 -18.35
CA GLU A 186 31.37 19.57 -19.17
C GLU A 186 30.36 18.82 -20.08
N ASP A 187 30.49 17.50 -20.25
CA ASP A 187 29.54 16.66 -21.01
C ASP A 187 28.42 16.06 -20.13
N ASP A 188 28.46 16.33 -18.82
CA ASP A 188 27.39 15.95 -17.91
C ASP A 188 26.18 16.87 -18.17
N SER A 189 25.14 16.32 -18.82
CA SER A 189 23.91 17.03 -19.23
C SER A 189 23.28 17.89 -18.12
N SER A 190 22.45 18.90 -18.42
CA SER A 190 21.76 19.69 -17.36
C SER A 190 20.97 18.84 -16.34
N ALA A 191 20.62 17.59 -16.68
CA ALA A 191 20.01 16.62 -15.79
C ALA A 191 20.96 16.08 -14.68
N THR A 192 22.28 16.18 -14.82
CA THR A 192 23.27 15.79 -13.79
C THR A 192 23.56 16.91 -12.79
N LEU A 193 23.19 18.16 -13.13
CA LEU A 193 23.19 19.32 -12.24
C LEU A 193 21.91 19.40 -11.41
N GLU A 194 20.99 18.45 -11.58
CA GLU A 194 19.78 18.34 -10.78
C GLU A 194 20.09 17.98 -9.32
N THR A 195 19.18 18.34 -8.43
CA THR A 195 19.22 17.90 -7.05
C THR A 195 18.83 16.42 -6.96
N ARG A 196 19.38 15.72 -5.97
CA ARG A 196 19.09 14.31 -5.67
C ARG A 196 18.37 14.17 -4.33
N THR A 197 17.79 12.99 -4.15
CA THR A 197 17.37 12.51 -2.83
C THR A 197 18.40 11.53 -2.30
N VAL A 198 18.86 11.72 -1.07
CA VAL A 198 19.75 10.79 -0.37
C VAL A 198 19.02 10.25 0.84
N SER A 199 19.10 8.94 1.08
CA SER A 199 18.33 8.29 2.14
C SER A 199 19.02 7.06 2.75
N VAL A 200 18.61 6.71 3.96
CA VAL A 200 19.03 5.51 4.71
C VAL A 200 17.83 4.96 5.49
N GLY A 201 17.77 3.65 5.66
CA GLY A 201 16.68 2.98 6.36
C GLY A 201 16.35 1.63 5.74
N ALA A 202 15.24 1.03 6.18
CA ALA A 202 14.75 -0.24 5.64
C ALA A 202 14.51 -0.13 4.13
N TYR A 203 15.12 -1.03 3.35
CA TYR A 203 15.09 -1.02 1.88
C TYR A 203 13.67 -0.89 1.31
N ASP A 204 12.71 -1.64 1.88
CA ASP A 204 11.32 -1.63 1.42
C ASP A 204 10.62 -0.28 1.66
N ALA A 205 11.06 0.50 2.66
CA ALA A 205 10.52 1.82 2.96
C ALA A 205 11.17 2.95 2.12
N LEU A 206 12.37 2.71 1.56
CA LEU A 206 13.10 3.71 0.76
C LEU A 206 12.52 3.91 -0.65
N PHE A 207 11.72 2.95 -1.13
CA PHE A 207 11.15 2.94 -2.48
C PHE A 207 9.63 2.78 -2.47
N LEU A 208 8.97 3.25 -1.41
CA LEU A 208 7.51 3.32 -1.40
C LEU A 208 7.07 4.33 -2.47
N ILE A 209 6.80 3.79 -3.66
CA ILE A 209 6.08 4.50 -4.70
C ILE A 209 4.70 4.73 -4.10
N GLU A 210 4.46 5.92 -3.54
CA GLU A 210 3.08 6.38 -3.32
C GLU A 210 2.36 6.19 -4.64
N GLU A 211 1.45 5.22 -4.70
CA GLU A 211 0.70 4.96 -5.91
C GLU A 211 -0.07 6.23 -6.23
N SER A 212 0.24 6.85 -7.38
CA SER A 212 -0.37 8.12 -7.76
C SER A 212 -1.90 8.00 -7.69
N PRO A 213 -2.62 9.07 -7.34
CA PRO A 213 -4.09 9.05 -7.29
C PRO A 213 -4.73 8.62 -8.62
N GLU A 214 -4.03 8.78 -9.75
CA GLU A 214 -4.44 8.28 -11.06
C GLU A 214 -4.49 6.75 -11.12
N LYS A 215 -3.49 6.07 -10.53
CA LYS A 215 -3.40 4.61 -10.49
C LYS A 215 -4.45 4.01 -9.54
N GLU A 216 -4.68 4.65 -8.40
CA GLU A 216 -5.75 4.23 -7.48
C GLU A 216 -7.14 4.33 -8.14
N GLU A 217 -7.39 5.42 -8.87
CA GLU A 217 -8.64 5.57 -9.62
C GLU A 217 -8.72 4.59 -10.80
N GLU A 218 -7.62 4.31 -11.51
CA GLU A 218 -7.60 3.28 -12.56
C GLU A 218 -7.99 1.90 -12.01
N GLU A 219 -7.40 1.48 -10.89
CA GLU A 219 -7.77 0.22 -10.25
C GLU A 219 -9.23 0.21 -9.78
N ARG A 220 -9.71 1.32 -9.22
CA ARG A 220 -11.12 1.47 -8.85
C ARG A 220 -12.03 1.33 -10.07
N GLN A 221 -11.69 1.97 -11.18
CA GLN A 221 -12.44 1.87 -12.44
C GLN A 221 -12.38 0.45 -13.01
N MET A 222 -11.24 -0.23 -12.94
CA MET A 222 -11.11 -1.64 -13.34
C MET A 222 -12.00 -2.56 -12.49
N ARG A 223 -12.03 -2.38 -11.16
CA ARG A 223 -12.93 -3.14 -10.27
C ARG A 223 -14.39 -2.90 -10.61
N ILE A 224 -14.78 -1.66 -10.90
CA ILE A 224 -16.14 -1.32 -11.32
C ILE A 224 -16.45 -1.95 -12.68
N ALA A 225 -15.55 -1.86 -13.65
CA ALA A 225 -15.72 -2.42 -14.98
C ALA A 225 -15.91 -3.95 -14.94
N GLU A 226 -15.09 -4.66 -14.18
CA GLU A 226 -15.20 -6.11 -13.98
C GLU A 226 -16.54 -6.49 -13.33
N ALA A 227 -16.95 -5.75 -12.28
CA ALA A 227 -18.23 -5.98 -11.62
C ALA A 227 -19.43 -5.74 -12.57
N VAL A 228 -19.39 -4.68 -13.38
CA VAL A 228 -20.44 -4.39 -14.36
C VAL A 228 -20.48 -5.46 -15.45
N PHE A 229 -19.33 -5.88 -15.97
CA PHE A 229 -19.24 -6.92 -16.99
C PHE A 229 -19.76 -8.26 -16.48
N SER A 230 -19.31 -8.70 -15.30
CA SER A 230 -19.72 -9.97 -14.70
C SER A 230 -21.23 -10.00 -14.40
N ASN A 231 -21.75 -8.96 -13.73
CA ASN A 231 -23.18 -8.86 -13.42
C ASN A 231 -24.04 -8.75 -14.69
N GLY A 232 -23.60 -7.96 -15.67
CA GLY A 232 -24.28 -7.81 -16.95
C GLY A 232 -24.37 -9.13 -17.71
N ASN A 233 -23.27 -9.87 -17.78
CA ASN A 233 -23.24 -11.19 -18.41
C ASN A 233 -24.17 -12.19 -17.69
N GLN A 234 -24.18 -12.18 -16.35
CA GLN A 234 -25.08 -13.04 -15.58
C GLN A 234 -26.57 -12.75 -15.87
N LEU A 235 -26.97 -11.49 -15.89
CA LEU A 235 -28.34 -11.09 -16.22
C LEU A 235 -28.73 -11.42 -17.66
N TYR A 236 -27.81 -11.20 -18.62
CA TYR A 236 -28.01 -11.53 -20.02
C TYR A 236 -28.33 -13.04 -20.18
N TRP A 237 -27.49 -13.92 -19.65
CA TRP A 237 -27.69 -15.36 -19.78
C TRP A 237 -28.92 -15.87 -19.02
N ALA A 238 -29.18 -15.35 -17.82
CA ALA A 238 -30.37 -15.72 -17.06
C ALA A 238 -31.65 -15.33 -17.82
N SER A 239 -31.69 -14.14 -18.41
CA SER A 239 -32.84 -13.69 -19.21
C SER A 239 -33.00 -14.48 -20.51
N LEU A 240 -31.92 -14.81 -21.20
CA LEU A 240 -31.96 -15.65 -22.40
C LEU A 240 -32.51 -17.06 -22.10
N VAL A 241 -32.03 -17.70 -21.04
CA VAL A 241 -32.53 -19.01 -20.61
C VAL A 241 -34.01 -18.94 -20.23
N ALA A 242 -34.41 -17.89 -19.50
CA ALA A 242 -35.81 -17.66 -19.15
C ALA A 242 -36.72 -17.50 -20.38
N LEU A 243 -36.26 -16.78 -21.42
CA LEU A 243 -37.00 -16.64 -22.67
C LEU A 243 -37.13 -17.97 -23.42
N ILE A 244 -36.07 -18.77 -23.48
CA ILE A 244 -36.10 -20.09 -24.15
C ILE A 244 -37.06 -21.04 -23.41
N ILE A 245 -36.97 -21.12 -22.09
CA ILE A 245 -37.87 -21.95 -21.27
C ILE A 245 -39.32 -21.44 -21.38
N GLY A 246 -39.51 -20.11 -21.35
CA GLY A 246 -40.82 -19.48 -21.51
C GLY A 246 -41.47 -19.82 -22.86
N ALA A 247 -40.71 -19.78 -23.95
CA ALA A 247 -41.18 -20.17 -25.28
C ALA A 247 -41.58 -21.66 -25.34
N VAL A 248 -40.78 -22.55 -24.73
CA VAL A 248 -41.11 -23.97 -24.63
C VAL A 248 -42.37 -24.21 -23.81
N PHE A 249 -42.50 -23.54 -22.67
CA PHE A 249 -43.67 -23.65 -21.80
C PHE A 249 -44.94 -23.12 -22.50
N GLN A 250 -44.83 -21.98 -23.19
CA GLN A 250 -45.90 -21.44 -24.01
C GLN A 250 -46.33 -22.44 -25.09
N ARG A 251 -45.37 -23.08 -25.77
CA ARG A 251 -45.67 -24.13 -26.76
C ARG A 251 -46.46 -25.28 -26.13
N GLU A 252 -46.02 -25.83 -24.99
CA GLU A 252 -46.73 -26.93 -24.31
C GLU A 252 -48.16 -26.54 -23.93
N ILE A 253 -48.41 -25.29 -23.53
CA ILE A 253 -49.77 -24.80 -23.23
C ILE A 253 -50.63 -24.76 -24.51
N LEU A 254 -50.08 -24.22 -25.60
CA LEU A 254 -50.82 -24.07 -26.86
C LEU A 254 -51.15 -25.44 -27.46
N GLU A 255 -50.18 -26.35 -27.54
CA GLU A 255 -50.38 -27.71 -28.06
C GLU A 255 -51.46 -28.46 -27.26
N ARG A 256 -51.47 -28.33 -25.93
CA ARG A 256 -52.52 -28.93 -25.07
C ARG A 256 -53.88 -28.25 -25.21
N ARG A 257 -53.92 -26.95 -25.48
CA ARG A 257 -55.17 -26.19 -25.63
C ARG A 257 -55.87 -26.49 -26.96
N TYR A 258 -55.09 -26.62 -28.03
CA TYR A 258 -55.61 -26.81 -29.39
C TYR A 258 -55.58 -28.28 -29.86
N ASP A 259 -55.12 -29.20 -29.01
CA ASP A 259 -54.92 -30.63 -29.33
C ASP A 259 -54.00 -30.84 -30.55
N GLU A 260 -53.08 -29.89 -30.76
CA GLU A 260 -52.07 -29.88 -31.80
C GLU A 260 -50.79 -30.48 -31.21
N GLY A 261 -50.82 -31.79 -30.93
CA GLY A 261 -49.63 -32.53 -30.48
C GLY A 261 -48.49 -32.52 -31.51
N PRO A 262 -47.30 -33.06 -31.15
CA PRO A 262 -46.18 -33.15 -32.08
C PRO A 262 -46.51 -34.00 -33.30
N GLU A 263 -45.82 -33.73 -34.41
CA GLU A 263 -45.95 -34.55 -35.62
C GLU A 263 -45.62 -36.02 -35.33
N PRO A 264 -46.37 -36.96 -35.91
CA PRO A 264 -46.18 -38.39 -35.68
C PRO A 264 -44.81 -38.82 -36.20
N LEU A 265 -44.04 -39.49 -35.34
CA LEU A 265 -42.74 -40.04 -35.68
C LEU A 265 -42.82 -41.56 -35.68
N ALA A 266 -42.42 -42.19 -36.79
CA ALA A 266 -42.38 -43.64 -36.91
C ALA A 266 -41.53 -44.25 -35.79
N THR A 267 -42.04 -45.32 -35.19
CA THR A 267 -41.44 -45.95 -34.01
C THR A 267 -40.00 -46.41 -34.28
N GLU A 268 -39.73 -46.86 -35.50
CA GLU A 268 -38.43 -47.28 -36.01
C GLU A 268 -37.38 -46.15 -35.99
N LEU A 269 -37.81 -44.89 -36.11
CA LEU A 269 -36.97 -43.70 -36.04
C LEU A 269 -36.94 -43.12 -34.62
N ALA A 270 -38.06 -43.18 -33.90
CA ALA A 270 -38.19 -42.63 -32.56
C ALA A 270 -37.30 -43.35 -31.53
N TYR A 271 -37.17 -44.69 -31.60
CA TYR A 271 -36.31 -45.44 -30.69
C TYR A 271 -34.82 -45.06 -30.77
N PRO A 272 -34.17 -45.12 -31.95
CA PRO A 272 -32.75 -44.76 -32.06
C PRO A 272 -32.51 -43.27 -31.77
N GLU A 273 -33.46 -42.39 -32.12
CA GLU A 273 -33.35 -40.96 -31.80
C GLU A 273 -33.48 -40.70 -30.29
N GLY A 274 -34.44 -41.35 -29.63
CA GLY A 274 -34.61 -41.29 -28.18
C GLY A 274 -33.37 -41.78 -27.44
N ILE A 275 -32.76 -42.89 -27.87
CA ILE A 275 -31.51 -43.40 -27.28
C ILE A 275 -30.37 -42.39 -27.43
N ARG A 276 -30.18 -41.79 -28.60
CA ARG A 276 -29.13 -40.77 -28.81
C ARG A 276 -29.31 -39.58 -27.88
N ARG A 277 -30.56 -39.11 -27.71
CA ARG A 277 -30.91 -38.01 -26.81
C ARG A 277 -30.70 -38.38 -25.34
N ILE A 278 -31.01 -39.60 -24.93
CA ILE A 278 -30.72 -40.12 -23.57
C ILE A 278 -29.22 -40.12 -23.31
N ILE A 279 -28.41 -40.66 -24.23
CA ILE A 279 -26.95 -40.71 -24.08
C ILE A 279 -26.39 -39.28 -23.98
N ALA A 280 -26.82 -38.37 -24.85
CA ALA A 280 -26.40 -36.97 -24.81
C ALA A 280 -26.77 -36.29 -23.48
N SER A 281 -27.99 -36.55 -22.96
CA SER A 281 -28.45 -36.00 -21.68
C SER A 281 -27.61 -36.51 -20.51
N ILE A 282 -27.36 -37.82 -20.43
CA ILE A 282 -26.56 -38.42 -19.36
C ILE A 282 -25.11 -37.93 -19.42
N PHE A 283 -24.53 -37.86 -20.62
CA PHE A 283 -23.18 -37.36 -20.80
C PHE A 283 -23.05 -35.91 -20.36
N ALA A 284 -23.93 -35.03 -20.85
CA ALA A 284 -23.92 -33.61 -20.48
C ALA A 284 -24.17 -33.41 -18.98
N LEU A 285 -25.04 -34.22 -18.36
CA LEU A 285 -25.28 -34.19 -16.92
C LEU A 285 -24.04 -34.62 -16.13
N GLY A 286 -23.34 -35.67 -16.58
CA GLY A 286 -22.09 -36.11 -15.99
C GLY A 286 -21.05 -35.00 -16.00
N VAL A 287 -20.86 -34.36 -17.16
CA VAL A 287 -19.95 -33.20 -17.31
C VAL A 287 -20.36 -32.06 -16.36
N ALA A 288 -21.65 -31.70 -16.33
CA ALA A 288 -22.15 -30.63 -15.46
C ALA A 288 -21.87 -30.88 -13.98
N ILE A 289 -22.10 -32.12 -13.51
CA ILE A 289 -21.84 -32.50 -12.11
C ILE A 289 -20.35 -32.44 -11.81
N THR A 290 -19.49 -32.98 -12.69
CA THR A 290 -18.04 -32.94 -12.49
C THR A 290 -17.52 -31.51 -12.44
N TRP A 291 -17.96 -30.65 -13.37
CA TRP A 291 -17.55 -29.25 -13.42
C TRP A 291 -18.05 -28.44 -12.23
N THR A 292 -19.23 -28.76 -11.71
CA THR A 292 -19.72 -28.17 -10.45
C THR A 292 -18.84 -28.57 -9.27
N ALA A 293 -18.44 -29.84 -9.19
CA ALA A 293 -17.57 -30.33 -8.12
C ALA A 293 -16.16 -29.72 -8.19
N ASP A 294 -15.64 -29.52 -9.40
CA ASP A 294 -14.32 -28.96 -9.65
C ASP A 294 -14.27 -27.42 -9.58
N GLY A 295 -15.41 -26.75 -9.34
CA GLY A 295 -15.48 -25.29 -9.25
C GLY A 295 -15.23 -24.58 -10.59
N VAL A 296 -15.51 -25.25 -11.71
CA VAL A 296 -15.37 -24.67 -13.05
C VAL A 296 -16.36 -23.51 -13.22
N ASN A 297 -15.97 -22.52 -14.03
CA ASN A 297 -16.73 -21.31 -14.34
C ASN A 297 -18.25 -21.56 -14.45
N TRP A 298 -19.03 -20.75 -13.73
CA TRP A 298 -20.48 -20.91 -13.60
C TRP A 298 -21.23 -20.94 -14.95
N PHE A 299 -20.73 -20.22 -15.95
CA PHE A 299 -21.35 -20.16 -17.28
C PHE A 299 -21.21 -21.49 -18.03
N LEU A 300 -20.02 -22.09 -18.00
CA LEU A 300 -19.75 -23.39 -18.63
C LEU A 300 -20.56 -24.50 -17.96
N THR A 301 -20.54 -24.50 -16.62
CA THR A 301 -21.29 -25.44 -15.81
C THR A 301 -22.80 -25.30 -16.02
N GLY A 302 -23.33 -24.07 -16.03
CA GLY A 302 -24.74 -23.79 -16.31
C GLY A 302 -25.17 -24.20 -17.73
N THR A 303 -24.31 -24.00 -18.72
CA THR A 303 -24.55 -24.45 -20.10
C THR A 303 -24.65 -25.97 -20.19
N ALA A 304 -23.77 -26.70 -19.50
CA ALA A 304 -23.81 -28.16 -19.47
C ALA A 304 -25.11 -28.68 -18.84
N TYR A 305 -25.57 -28.08 -17.72
CA TYR A 305 -26.88 -28.38 -17.13
C TYR A 305 -28.04 -28.08 -18.09
N PHE A 306 -28.00 -26.94 -18.77
CA PHE A 306 -29.02 -26.58 -19.74
C PHE A 306 -29.07 -27.59 -20.90
N CYS A 307 -27.93 -27.98 -21.48
CA CYS A 307 -27.85 -28.99 -22.52
C CYS A 307 -28.39 -30.36 -22.06
N ALA A 308 -28.08 -30.77 -20.83
CA ALA A 308 -28.60 -32.01 -20.24
C ALA A 308 -30.12 -31.99 -20.13
N ALA A 309 -30.69 -30.91 -19.59
CA ALA A 309 -32.13 -30.70 -19.47
C ALA A 309 -32.81 -30.62 -20.85
N TRP A 310 -32.18 -29.95 -21.82
CA TRP A 310 -32.70 -29.81 -23.18
C TRP A 310 -32.74 -31.14 -23.92
N ALA A 311 -31.70 -31.96 -23.79
CA ALA A 311 -31.66 -33.30 -24.36
C ALA A 311 -32.73 -34.20 -23.72
N ALA A 312 -32.91 -34.13 -22.39
CA ALA A 312 -33.97 -34.85 -21.68
C ALA A 312 -35.37 -34.42 -22.12
N TYR A 313 -35.61 -33.12 -22.28
CA TYR A 313 -36.86 -32.61 -22.85
C TYR A 313 -37.09 -33.13 -24.28
N GLY A 314 -36.02 -33.24 -25.08
CA GLY A 314 -36.03 -33.89 -26.37
C GLY A 314 -36.52 -35.34 -26.32
N VAL A 315 -36.06 -36.13 -25.33
CA VAL A 315 -36.53 -37.51 -25.12
C VAL A 315 -38.04 -37.55 -24.88
N TYR A 316 -38.53 -36.68 -23.98
CA TYR A 316 -39.97 -36.54 -23.72
C TYR A 316 -40.75 -36.24 -25.01
N ARG A 317 -40.27 -35.31 -25.83
CA ARG A 317 -40.91 -34.95 -27.11
C ARG A 317 -40.88 -36.10 -28.12
N THR A 318 -39.80 -36.86 -28.21
CA THR A 318 -39.71 -38.06 -29.06
C THR A 318 -40.71 -39.13 -28.63
N ILE A 319 -40.92 -39.32 -27.32
CA ILE A 319 -41.93 -40.27 -26.80
C ILE A 319 -43.36 -39.81 -27.15
N LEU A 320 -43.65 -38.51 -27.04
CA LEU A 320 -44.94 -37.97 -27.45
C LEU A 320 -45.18 -38.14 -28.95
N ALA A 321 -44.18 -37.82 -29.78
CA ALA A 321 -44.26 -37.97 -31.24
C ALA A 321 -44.48 -39.43 -31.67
N ALA A 322 -43.84 -40.39 -31.00
CA ALA A 322 -44.04 -41.83 -31.25
C ALA A 322 -45.45 -42.33 -30.91
N ARG A 323 -46.17 -41.60 -30.04
CA ARG A 323 -47.54 -41.94 -29.61
C ARG A 323 -48.61 -41.11 -30.34
N ALA A 324 -48.21 -40.15 -31.16
CA ALA A 324 -49.14 -39.28 -31.86
C ALA A 324 -49.86 -40.05 -33.00
N PRO A 325 -51.16 -39.80 -33.23
CA PRO A 325 -51.90 -40.47 -34.29
C PRO A 325 -51.44 -39.99 -35.67
N VAL A 326 -51.24 -40.93 -36.60
CA VAL A 326 -50.86 -40.64 -37.99
C VAL A 326 -52.05 -40.02 -38.73
N LYS A 327 -51.90 -38.80 -39.27
CA LYS A 327 -52.96 -38.15 -40.05
C LYS A 327 -52.89 -38.61 -41.52
N PRO A 328 -54.01 -38.60 -42.28
CA PRO A 328 -54.01 -39.04 -43.68
C PRO A 328 -53.05 -38.27 -44.61
N LYS A 329 -52.66 -37.05 -44.22
CA LYS A 329 -51.68 -36.23 -44.96
C LYS A 329 -50.23 -36.71 -44.79
N ASP A 330 -49.98 -37.56 -43.79
CA ASP A 330 -48.64 -38.06 -43.43
C ASP A 330 -48.37 -39.46 -44.04
N MET A 331 -49.33 -40.01 -44.79
CA MET A 331 -49.29 -41.35 -45.41
C MET A 331 -49.02 -41.33 -46.93
N LEU A 332 -48.80 -40.15 -47.52
CA LEU A 332 -48.47 -39.91 -48.94
C LEU A 332 -46.98 -39.63 -49.10
#